data_AF-A0A4V5PZ21-F1
#
_entry.id   AF-A0A4V5PZ21-F1
#
_cell.length_a   1.000
_cell.length_b   1.000
_cell.length_c   1.000
_cell.angle_alpha   90.00
_cell.angle_beta   90.00
_cell.angle_gamma   90.00
#
_symmetry.space_group_name_H-M   'P 1'
#
loop_
_entity.id
_entity.type
_entity.pdbx_description
1 polymer ?
#
loop_
_entity_poly.entity_id
_entity_poly.type
_entity_poly.pdbx_seq_one_letter_code
_entity_poly.pdbx_strand_id
1 'polypeptide(L)'
;MLSIVIMILLGGCQGDQYDKATTQKAGATATSYMNKNFLIEDIALGETYQTEMGGMAIEGTVNGDKKFTIHLNEDFTVDGLAIRTKNFPPRKDGCEEKVCDY
;
A
#
# COMPACT_ATOMS: atom_id res chain seq x y z
N MET A 1 -9.27 -20.25 45.86
CA MET A 1 -10.39 -19.87 44.95
C MET A 1 -10.79 -18.47 45.36
N LEU A 2 -10.68 -17.43 44.56
CA LEU A 2 -11.26 -17.26 43.24
C LEU A 2 -10.49 -16.12 42.52
N SER A 3 -9.76 -16.44 41.45
CA SER A 3 -9.15 -15.44 40.56
C SER A 3 -10.20 -14.93 39.59
N ILE A 4 -10.61 -13.66 39.68
CA ILE A 4 -11.42 -13.01 38.65
C ILE A 4 -10.46 -12.29 37.71
N VAL A 5 -10.08 -12.98 36.64
CA VAL A 5 -9.43 -12.37 35.47
C VAL A 5 -10.56 -11.83 34.59
N ILE A 6 -10.73 -10.52 34.57
CA ILE A 6 -11.53 -9.83 33.55
C ILE A 6 -10.71 -9.86 32.26
N MET A 7 -11.01 -10.82 31.39
CA MET A 7 -10.62 -10.77 29.98
C MET A 7 -11.53 -9.76 29.30
N ILE A 8 -11.05 -8.53 29.12
CA ILE A 8 -11.62 -7.62 28.12
C ILE A 8 -11.22 -8.21 26.77
N LEU A 9 -12.12 -9.00 26.20
CA LEU A 9 -12.12 -9.37 24.79
C LEU A 9 -12.20 -8.06 23.99
N LEU A 10 -11.04 -7.56 23.55
CA LEU A 10 -10.96 -6.72 22.37
C LEU A 10 -11.35 -7.61 21.20
N GLY A 11 -12.66 -7.74 20.97
CA GLY A 11 -13.19 -8.20 19.70
C GLY A 11 -12.76 -7.18 18.65
N GLY A 12 -11.60 -7.41 18.04
CA GLY A 12 -11.14 -6.64 16.91
C GLY A 12 -12.22 -6.67 15.84
N CYS A 13 -12.70 -5.49 15.44
CA CYS A 13 -13.56 -5.33 14.28
C CYS A 13 -12.90 -6.04 13.10
N GLN A 14 -13.59 -7.02 12.50
CA GLN A 14 -13.28 -7.44 11.14
C GLN A 14 -13.48 -6.20 10.27
N GLY A 15 -12.39 -5.50 9.95
CA GLY A 15 -12.43 -4.52 8.87
C GLY A 15 -12.80 -5.27 7.60
N ASP A 16 -13.75 -4.75 6.85
CA ASP A 16 -14.17 -5.34 5.58
C ASP A 16 -12.93 -5.48 4.68
N GLN A 17 -12.46 -6.72 4.54
CA GLN A 17 -11.34 -7.02 3.68
C GLN A 17 -11.84 -6.96 2.24
N TYR A 18 -11.14 -6.22 1.38
CA TYR A 18 -11.50 -6.14 -0.03
C TYR A 18 -11.59 -7.53 -0.66
N ASP A 19 -12.50 -7.71 -1.61
CA ASP A 19 -12.58 -8.95 -2.36
C ASP A 19 -11.29 -9.18 -3.17
N LYS A 20 -11.08 -10.45 -3.56
CA LYS A 20 -9.88 -10.87 -4.27
C LYS A 20 -9.65 -10.11 -5.58
N ALA A 21 -10.71 -9.81 -6.34
CA ALA A 21 -10.56 -9.12 -7.62
C ALA A 21 -10.11 -7.66 -7.40
N THR A 22 -10.67 -7.01 -6.38
CA THR A 22 -10.29 -5.66 -5.94
C THR A 22 -8.84 -5.62 -5.49
N THR A 23 -8.41 -6.52 -4.60
CA THR A 23 -7.00 -6.61 -4.16
C THR A 23 -6.04 -6.91 -5.32
N GLN A 24 -6.42 -7.80 -6.24
CA GLN A 24 -5.58 -8.12 -7.41
C GLN A 24 -5.39 -6.91 -8.32
N LYS A 25 -6.47 -6.17 -8.61
CA LYS A 25 -6.40 -4.99 -9.47
C LYS A 25 -5.60 -3.86 -8.83
N ALA A 26 -5.86 -3.59 -7.55
CA ALA A 26 -5.13 -2.60 -6.77
C ALA A 26 -3.63 -2.92 -6.70
N GLY A 27 -3.28 -4.19 -6.43
CA GLY A 27 -1.89 -4.65 -6.42
C GLY A 27 -1.21 -4.57 -7.79
N ALA A 28 -1.93 -4.87 -8.88
CA ALA A 28 -1.42 -4.72 -10.24
C ALA A 28 -1.13 -3.25 -10.58
N THR A 29 -2.05 -2.33 -10.26
CA THR A 29 -1.82 -0.88 -10.43
C THR A 29 -0.60 -0.43 -9.64
N ALA A 30 -0.52 -0.75 -8.34
CA ALA A 30 0.60 -0.37 -7.48
C ALA A 30 1.94 -0.89 -8.03
N THR A 31 1.97 -2.15 -8.47
CA THR A 31 3.15 -2.76 -9.07
C THR A 31 3.56 -2.08 -10.38
N SER A 32 2.60 -1.77 -11.26
CA SER A 32 2.85 -1.06 -12.52
C SER A 32 3.41 0.34 -12.25
N TYR A 33 2.76 1.09 -11.36
CA TYR A 33 3.19 2.43 -10.97
C TYR A 33 4.63 2.44 -10.49
N MET A 34 4.98 1.57 -9.53
CA MET A 34 6.32 1.53 -8.96
C MET A 34 7.38 1.14 -9.99
N ASN A 35 7.14 0.09 -10.78
CA ASN A 35 8.08 -0.37 -11.81
C ASN A 35 8.29 0.66 -12.92
N LYS A 36 7.27 1.44 -13.27
CA LYS A 36 7.38 2.42 -14.35
C LYS A 36 7.96 3.76 -13.89
N ASN A 37 7.79 4.12 -12.62
CA ASN A 37 8.21 5.43 -12.13
C ASN A 37 9.55 5.43 -11.39
N PHE A 38 10.03 4.28 -10.89
CA PHE A 38 11.24 4.21 -10.04
C PHE A 38 12.25 3.18 -10.52
N LEU A 39 13.54 3.44 -10.25
CA LEU A 39 14.64 2.49 -10.49
C LEU A 39 14.72 1.46 -9.35
N ILE A 40 13.83 0.46 -9.38
CA ILE A 40 13.72 -0.60 -8.37
C ILE A 40 14.12 -1.97 -8.93
N GLU A 41 14.64 -2.83 -8.07
CA GLU A 41 15.06 -4.20 -8.42
C GLU A 41 13.97 -5.22 -8.07
N ASP A 42 13.35 -5.04 -6.90
CA ASP A 42 12.27 -5.87 -6.40
C ASP A 42 11.18 -5.03 -5.73
N ILE A 43 10.00 -5.62 -5.63
CA ILE A 43 8.84 -5.05 -4.96
C ILE A 43 8.07 -6.15 -4.24
N ALA A 44 7.65 -5.86 -3.01
CA ALA A 44 6.71 -6.66 -2.26
C ALA A 44 5.56 -5.76 -1.79
N LEU A 45 4.33 -6.24 -1.96
CA LEU A 45 3.12 -5.54 -1.54
C LEU A 45 2.49 -6.26 -0.35
N GLY A 46 1.99 -5.48 0.60
CA GLY A 46 1.11 -5.95 1.65
C GLY A 46 -0.33 -6.07 1.18
N GLU A 47 -1.24 -6.26 2.13
CA GLU A 47 -2.66 -6.31 1.85
C GLU A 47 -3.22 -4.93 1.48
N THR A 48 -4.22 -4.91 0.61
CA THR A 48 -5.02 -3.71 0.35
C THR A 48 -5.96 -3.46 1.51
N TYR A 49 -6.00 -2.22 2.00
CA TYR A 49 -6.83 -1.84 3.14
C TYR A 49 -7.52 -0.50 2.91
N GLN A 50 -8.63 -0.29 3.61
CA GLN A 50 -9.33 0.98 3.64
C GLN A 50 -8.71 1.89 4.70
N THR A 51 -8.37 3.11 4.31
CA THR A 51 -7.88 4.16 5.20
C THR A 51 -9.00 4.68 6.11
N GLU A 52 -8.65 5.37 7.20
CA GLU A 52 -9.63 5.99 8.12
C GLU A 52 -10.59 6.96 7.42
N MET A 53 -10.13 7.56 6.31
CA MET A 53 -10.93 8.48 5.49
C MET A 53 -11.71 7.77 4.36
N GLY A 54 -11.72 6.43 4.34
CA GLY A 54 -12.46 5.63 3.37
C GLY A 54 -11.77 5.37 2.04
N GLY A 55 -10.60 5.97 1.79
CA GLY A 55 -9.81 5.71 0.57
C GLY A 55 -9.09 4.35 0.61
N MET A 56 -8.70 3.83 -0.56
CA MET A 56 -7.97 2.57 -0.68
C MET A 56 -6.45 2.80 -0.58
N ALA A 57 -5.74 1.95 0.15
CA ALA A 57 -4.29 2.03 0.26
C ALA A 57 -3.61 0.65 0.23
N ILE A 58 -2.36 0.65 -0.21
CA ILE A 58 -1.47 -0.51 -0.19
C ILE A 58 -0.13 -0.07 0.38
N GLU A 59 0.32 -0.75 1.43
CA GLU A 59 1.70 -0.64 1.90
C GLU A 59 2.61 -1.59 1.12
N GLY A 60 3.85 -1.18 0.90
CA GLY A 60 4.83 -2.02 0.23
C GLY A 60 6.27 -1.67 0.57
N THR A 61 7.16 -2.53 0.11
CA THR A 61 8.61 -2.36 0.18
C THR A 61 9.22 -2.56 -1.19
N VAL A 62 10.24 -1.78 -1.50
CA VAL A 62 11.14 -2.02 -2.65
C VAL A 62 12.56 -2.25 -2.14
N ASN A 63 13.33 -3.03 -2.89
CA ASN A 63 14.73 -3.34 -2.59
C ASN A 63 14.91 -3.86 -1.14
N GLY A 64 14.00 -4.73 -0.71
CA GLY A 64 13.98 -5.37 0.61
C GLY A 64 13.48 -4.54 1.81
N ASP A 65 13.78 -3.24 1.92
CA ASP A 65 13.53 -2.46 3.15
C ASP A 65 12.97 -1.04 2.94
N LYS A 66 12.89 -0.55 1.70
CA LYS A 66 12.46 0.83 1.40
C LYS A 66 10.93 0.88 1.35
N LYS A 67 10.33 1.43 2.41
CA LYS A 67 8.87 1.40 2.61
C LYS A 67 8.15 2.54 1.89
N PHE A 68 6.98 2.22 1.37
CA PHE A 68 6.06 3.17 0.77
C PHE A 68 4.60 2.81 1.06
N THR A 69 3.71 3.77 0.87
CA THR A 69 2.25 3.57 0.81
C THR A 69 1.74 4.19 -0.49
N ILE A 70 1.01 3.42 -1.29
CA ILE A 70 0.26 3.95 -2.44
C ILE A 70 -1.20 4.09 -2.04
N HIS A 71 -1.76 5.27 -2.30
CA HIS A 71 -3.19 5.56 -2.21
C HIS A 71 -3.82 5.45 -3.59
N LEU A 72 -4.96 4.79 -3.65
CA LEU A 72 -5.71 4.53 -4.87
C LEU A 72 -7.12 5.13 -4.74
N ASN A 73 -7.60 5.69 -5.84
CA ASN A 73 -9.00 6.03 -6.03
C ASN A 73 -9.85 4.76 -6.20
N GLU A 74 -11.18 4.90 -6.11
CA GLU A 74 -12.14 3.79 -6.32
C GLU A 74 -12.03 3.16 -7.72
N ASP A 75 -11.60 3.95 -8.72
CA ASP A 75 -11.35 3.47 -10.09
C ASP A 75 -9.96 2.82 -10.27
N PHE A 76 -9.22 2.65 -9.18
CA PHE A 76 -7.87 2.09 -9.10
C PHE A 76 -6.78 2.96 -9.75
N THR A 77 -7.05 4.24 -10.02
CA THR A 77 -5.97 5.19 -10.36
C THR A 77 -5.18 5.57 -9.11
N VAL A 78 -3.89 5.87 -9.26
CA VAL A 78 -3.03 6.32 -8.16
C VAL A 78 -3.36 7.77 -7.81
N ASP A 79 -3.85 7.95 -6.59
CA ASP A 79 -4.11 9.25 -5.98
C ASP A 79 -2.83 9.83 -5.36
N GLY A 80 -2.02 9.00 -4.74
CA GLY A 80 -0.80 9.47 -4.08
C GLY A 80 0.20 8.37 -3.70
N LEU A 81 1.44 8.80 -3.48
CA LEU A 81 2.53 7.98 -2.97
C LEU A 81 3.14 8.65 -1.74
N ALA A 82 3.19 7.92 -0.63
CA ALA A 82 3.93 8.32 0.56
C ALA A 82 5.19 7.47 0.69
N ILE A 83 6.37 8.09 0.56
CA ILE A 83 7.65 7.45 0.85
C ILE A 83 7.90 7.49 2.36
N ARG A 84 8.13 6.32 2.98
CA ARG A 84 8.25 6.18 4.44
C ARG A 84 9.70 5.96 4.91
N THR A 85 10.66 5.90 3.98
CA THR A 85 12.07 5.62 4.29
C THR A 85 12.98 6.62 3.59
N LYS A 86 14.11 6.95 4.22
CA LYS A 86 15.19 7.75 3.61
C LYS A 86 15.89 6.95 2.51
N ASN A 87 16.55 7.65 1.58
CA ASN A 87 17.29 7.03 0.47
C ASN A 87 16.41 6.05 -0.34
N PHE A 88 15.17 6.45 -0.59
CA PHE A 88 14.28 5.71 -1.46
C PHE A 88 14.84 5.72 -2.90
N PRO A 89 14.65 4.66 -3.69
CA PRO A 89 15.14 4.62 -5.06
C PRO A 89 14.70 5.85 -5.87
N PRO A 90 15.58 6.42 -6.70
CA PRO A 90 15.25 7.58 -7.49
C PRO A 90 14.17 7.25 -8.52
N ARG A 91 13.46 8.29 -8.95
CA ARG A 91 12.56 8.18 -10.10
C ARG A 91 13.38 7.91 -11.37
N LYS A 92 12.75 7.28 -12.36
CA LYS A 92 13.34 7.13 -13.69
C LYS A 92 13.38 8.48 -14.40
N ASP A 93 14.40 8.67 -15.23
CA ASP A 93 14.55 9.85 -16.09
C ASP A 93 13.26 10.11 -16.88
N GLY A 94 12.77 11.35 -16.85
CA GLY A 94 11.51 11.74 -17.51
C GLY A 94 10.24 11.52 -16.69
N CYS A 95 10.30 10.79 -15.56
CA CYS A 95 9.21 10.63 -14.60
C CYS A 95 9.36 11.51 -13.34
N GLU A 96 10.38 12.39 -13.32
CA GLU A 96 10.71 13.24 -12.17
C GLU A 96 9.64 14.33 -11.92
N GLU A 97 9.20 14.99 -13.00
CA GLU A 97 8.22 16.08 -12.96
C GLU A 97 6.78 15.61 -13.20
N LYS A 98 6.61 14.38 -13.72
CA LYS A 98 5.31 13.80 -14.09
C LYS A 98 5.26 12.32 -13.75
N VAL A 99 4.08 11.83 -13.41
CA VAL A 99 3.86 10.39 -13.30
C VAL A 99 3.90 9.79 -14.71
N CYS A 100 4.75 8.78 -14.91
CA CYS A 100 4.78 7.99 -16.14
C CYS A 100 3.59 7.03 -16.18
N ASP A 101 2.91 6.96 -17.33
CA ASP A 101 1.66 6.19 -17.52
C ASP A 101 1.78 4.73 -17.08
N TYR A 102 0.86 4.28 -16.23
CA TYR A 102 0.89 2.97 -15.59
C TYR A 102 -0.29 2.07 -15.90
#